data_AF-D3JUF4-F1
#
_entry.id   AF-D3JUF4-F1
#
_cell.length_a   1.000
_cell.length_b   1.000
_cell.length_c   1.000
_cell.angle_alpha   90.00
_cell.angle_beta   90.00
_cell.angle_gamma   90.00
#
_symmetry.space_group_name_H-M   'P 1'
#
loop_
_entity.id
_entity.type
_entity.pdbx_description
1 polymer ?
#
loop_
_entity_poly.entity_id
_entity_poly.type
_entity_poly.pdbx_seq_one_letter_code
_entity_poly.pdbx_strand_id
1 'polypeptide(L)'
;FIAAYNMCAGEAAVADLAFAAKHAAAVQMAEMLPARRARSPNEPGGLSFGYCADMVQTLRVKPEDPVWYTLEVVACGTMLYDQIWLGSYMSGGVGFTQYATAAYTNDVLDDFTYYGYDYALNKYGDDGTAPNDLATATDLATEVTLNGMECYE
;
A
#
# COMPACT_ATOMS: atom_id res chain seq x y z
N PHE A 1 -12.10 -7.48 -30.05
CA PHE A 1 -13.17 -8.47 -30.27
C PHE A 1 -13.72 -8.43 -31.69
N ILE A 2 -14.34 -7.33 -32.14
CA ILE A 2 -14.95 -7.24 -33.48
C ILE A 2 -14.02 -7.72 -34.59
N ALA A 3 -12.82 -7.14 -34.70
CA ALA A 3 -11.85 -7.53 -35.72
C ALA A 3 -11.28 -8.95 -35.52
N ALA A 4 -10.94 -9.32 -34.28
CA ALA A 4 -10.30 -10.60 -33.99
C ALA A 4 -11.21 -11.82 -34.20
N TYR A 5 -12.52 -11.64 -34.03
CA TYR A 5 -13.53 -12.70 -34.17
C TYR A 5 -14.45 -12.50 -35.38
N ASN A 6 -14.11 -11.57 -36.29
CA ASN A 6 -14.90 -11.23 -37.49
C ASN A 6 -16.39 -10.98 -37.18
N MET A 7 -16.69 -10.30 -36.08
CA MET A 7 -18.07 -9.95 -35.71
C MET A 7 -18.60 -8.81 -36.59
N CYS A 8 -19.93 -8.69 -36.67
CA CYS A 8 -20.53 -7.52 -37.33
C CYS A 8 -20.24 -6.25 -36.52
N ALA A 9 -19.80 -5.19 -37.20
CA ALA A 9 -19.39 -3.95 -36.54
C ALA A 9 -20.62 -3.18 -36.00
N GLY A 10 -20.90 -3.32 -34.71
CA GLY A 10 -22.00 -2.65 -34.02
C GLY A 10 -23.27 -3.49 -33.85
N GLU A 11 -23.17 -4.82 -33.95
CA GLU A 11 -24.30 -5.70 -33.63
C GLU A 11 -24.58 -5.80 -32.11
N ALA A 12 -25.74 -6.35 -31.74
CA ALA A 12 -26.19 -6.42 -30.35
C ALA A 12 -25.20 -7.11 -29.40
N ALA A 13 -24.51 -8.16 -29.85
CA ALA A 13 -23.51 -8.88 -29.05
C ALA A 13 -22.32 -7.99 -28.64
N VAL A 14 -22.07 -6.86 -29.33
CA VAL A 14 -21.05 -5.89 -28.94
C VAL A 14 -21.42 -5.19 -27.62
N ALA A 15 -22.71 -5.05 -27.31
CA ALA A 15 -23.17 -4.46 -26.05
C ALA A 15 -22.81 -5.33 -24.83
N ASP A 16 -22.92 -6.66 -24.94
CA ASP A 16 -22.54 -7.59 -23.87
C ASP A 16 -21.03 -7.50 -23.59
N LEU A 17 -20.21 -7.39 -24.64
CA LEU A 17 -18.77 -7.17 -24.50
C LEU A 17 -18.46 -5.82 -23.84
N ALA A 18 -19.20 -4.77 -24.18
CA ALA A 18 -19.03 -3.46 -23.57
C ALA A 18 -19.40 -3.47 -22.07
N PHE A 19 -20.49 -4.15 -21.70
CA PHE A 19 -20.89 -4.28 -20.31
C PHE A 19 -19.88 -5.12 -19.51
N ALA A 20 -19.42 -6.24 -20.06
CA ALA A 20 -18.40 -7.07 -19.44
C ALA A 20 -17.10 -6.29 -19.21
N ALA A 21 -16.60 -5.61 -20.24
CA ALA A 21 -15.32 -4.89 -20.18
C ALA A 21 -15.35 -3.64 -19.28
N LYS A 22 -16.53 -3.05 -19.03
CA LYS A 22 -16.64 -1.80 -18.25
C LYS A 22 -17.25 -1.97 -16.86
N HIS A 23 -17.93 -3.09 -16.60
CA HIS A 23 -18.62 -3.32 -15.33
C HIS A 23 -18.46 -4.76 -14.84
N ALA A 24 -18.95 -5.77 -15.58
CA ALA A 24 -19.13 -7.11 -15.01
C ALA A 24 -17.82 -7.86 -14.72
N ALA A 25 -16.75 -7.57 -15.47
CA ALA A 25 -15.46 -8.23 -15.34
C ALA A 25 -14.29 -7.23 -15.22
N ALA A 26 -14.59 -5.95 -15.00
CA ALA A 26 -13.57 -4.94 -14.84
C ALA A 26 -13.09 -4.89 -13.39
N VAL A 27 -11.79 -5.11 -13.18
CA VAL A 27 -11.13 -4.83 -11.90
C VAL A 27 -10.52 -3.43 -12.00
N GLN A 28 -11.07 -2.49 -11.24
CA GLN A 28 -10.52 -1.15 -11.11
C GLN A 28 -9.42 -1.15 -10.05
N MET A 29 -8.48 -0.20 -10.15
CA MET A 29 -7.43 -0.02 -9.14
C MET A 29 -8.01 0.62 -7.88
N ALA A 30 -8.97 1.53 -8.03
CA ALA A 30 -9.53 2.29 -6.93
C ALA A 30 -10.99 2.64 -7.18
N GLU A 31 -11.76 2.72 -6.11
CA GLU A 31 -13.18 3.11 -6.15
C GLU A 31 -13.38 4.62 -6.25
N MET A 32 -14.57 5.02 -6.69
CA MET A 32 -15.00 6.43 -6.72
C MET A 32 -15.14 6.99 -5.29
N LEU A 33 -14.80 8.27 -5.11
CA LEU A 33 -14.86 8.93 -3.80
C LEU A 33 -16.16 9.69 -3.51
N PRO A 34 -16.56 9.79 -2.23
CA PRO A 34 -17.70 10.60 -1.81
C PRO A 34 -17.59 12.08 -2.19
N ALA A 35 -18.74 12.73 -2.37
CA ALA A 35 -18.86 14.06 -2.99
C ALA A 35 -17.94 15.16 -2.44
N ARG A 36 -17.65 15.19 -1.12
CA ARG A 36 -16.77 16.20 -0.52
C ARG A 36 -15.35 16.20 -1.10
N ARG A 37 -14.90 15.05 -1.61
CA ARG A 37 -13.60 14.83 -2.25
C ARG A 37 -13.78 14.07 -3.58
N ALA A 38 -14.80 14.46 -4.34
CA ALA A 38 -15.23 13.76 -5.54
C ALA A 38 -14.08 13.52 -6.52
N ARG A 39 -13.85 12.25 -6.84
CA ARG A 39 -12.86 11.76 -7.78
C ARG A 39 -13.39 10.50 -8.44
N SER A 40 -13.09 10.33 -9.73
CA SER A 40 -13.44 9.12 -10.49
C SER A 40 -12.73 7.88 -9.92
N PRO A 41 -13.09 6.67 -10.36
CA PRO A 41 -12.29 5.47 -10.12
C PRO A 41 -10.83 5.66 -10.55
N ASN A 42 -9.95 4.81 -10.03
CA ASN A 42 -8.50 4.79 -10.29
C ASN A 42 -7.73 6.03 -9.79
N GLU A 43 -8.28 6.71 -8.79
CA GLU A 43 -7.65 7.85 -8.12
C GLU A 43 -7.07 7.43 -6.76
N PRO A 44 -5.94 8.01 -6.30
CA PRO A 44 -5.23 7.52 -5.13
C PRO A 44 -6.08 7.37 -3.86
N GLY A 45 -7.01 8.29 -3.61
CA GLY A 45 -7.83 8.24 -2.40
C GLY A 45 -8.81 7.07 -2.32
N GLY A 46 -9.09 6.40 -3.45
CA GLY A 46 -9.93 5.19 -3.51
C GLY A 46 -9.13 3.89 -3.57
N LEU A 47 -7.79 3.97 -3.64
CA LEU A 47 -6.91 2.80 -3.70
C LEU A 47 -6.77 2.22 -2.30
N SER A 48 -7.21 0.97 -2.13
CA SER A 48 -7.05 0.27 -0.85
C SER A 48 -5.58 0.03 -0.52
N PHE A 49 -5.25 0.00 0.77
CA PHE A 49 -3.87 -0.28 1.20
C PHE A 49 -3.37 -1.65 0.74
N GLY A 50 -4.26 -2.67 0.70
CA GLY A 50 -3.92 -3.99 0.19
C GLY A 50 -3.55 -3.97 -1.29
N TYR A 51 -4.31 -3.25 -2.13
CA TYR A 51 -3.97 -3.12 -3.55
C TYR A 51 -2.67 -2.33 -3.76
N CYS A 52 -2.42 -1.30 -2.95
CA CYS A 52 -1.14 -0.59 -2.97
C CYS A 52 0.02 -1.54 -2.64
N ALA A 53 -0.14 -2.40 -1.62
CA ALA A 53 0.85 -3.41 -1.27
C ALA A 53 1.08 -4.42 -2.41
N ASP A 54 0.02 -4.96 -3.01
CA ASP A 54 0.10 -5.93 -4.11
C ASP A 54 0.70 -5.34 -5.40
N MET A 55 0.56 -4.03 -5.62
CA MET A 55 1.20 -3.34 -6.74
C MET A 55 2.73 -3.34 -6.60
N VAL A 56 3.25 -3.30 -5.38
CA VAL A 56 4.70 -3.34 -5.12
C VAL A 56 5.21 -4.76 -5.33
N GLN A 57 6.19 -4.91 -6.21
CA GLN A 57 6.62 -6.22 -6.73
C GLN A 57 7.81 -6.81 -5.96
N THR A 58 8.14 -6.30 -4.78
CA THR A 58 9.36 -6.64 -4.04
C THR A 58 9.25 -7.98 -3.33
N LEU A 59 8.07 -8.32 -2.80
CA LEU A 59 7.79 -9.63 -2.19
C LEU A 59 8.19 -10.81 -3.11
N ARG A 60 7.90 -10.72 -4.41
CA ARG A 60 8.25 -11.80 -5.36
C ARG A 60 9.75 -11.88 -5.70
N VAL A 61 10.54 -10.87 -5.32
CA VAL A 61 11.99 -10.80 -5.60
C VAL A 61 12.79 -11.35 -4.43
N LYS A 62 12.44 -10.95 -3.20
CA LYS A 62 13.13 -11.34 -1.96
C LYS A 62 12.10 -11.72 -0.88
N PRO A 63 11.39 -12.86 -1.06
CA PRO A 63 10.34 -13.29 -0.13
C PRO A 63 10.85 -13.66 1.27
N GLU A 64 12.14 -13.94 1.41
CA GLU A 64 12.79 -14.29 2.67
C GLU A 64 13.03 -13.10 3.60
N ASP A 65 12.83 -11.86 3.14
CA ASP A 65 13.06 -10.65 3.92
C ASP A 65 11.77 -9.83 4.06
N PRO A 66 10.96 -10.12 5.11
CA PRO A 66 9.69 -9.48 5.32
C PRO A 66 9.76 -8.02 5.69
N VAL A 67 10.87 -7.59 6.31
CA VAL A 67 11.08 -6.18 6.64
C VAL A 67 11.29 -5.40 5.35
N TRP A 68 12.19 -5.85 4.48
CA TRP A 68 12.51 -5.14 3.25
C TRP A 68 11.29 -4.95 2.34
N TYR A 69 10.56 -6.03 1.99
CA TYR A 69 9.42 -5.86 1.08
C TYR A 69 8.30 -5.04 1.72
N THR A 70 8.16 -5.03 3.05
CA THR A 70 7.19 -4.19 3.76
C THR A 70 7.59 -2.71 3.69
N LEU A 71 8.87 -2.38 3.83
CA LEU A 71 9.36 -1.00 3.72
C LEU A 71 9.25 -0.45 2.29
N GLU A 72 9.38 -1.31 1.28
CA GLU A 72 9.13 -0.94 -0.12
C GLU A 72 7.64 -0.60 -0.36
N VAL A 73 6.72 -1.30 0.33
CA VAL A 73 5.29 -0.92 0.36
C VAL A 73 5.10 0.43 1.07
N VAL A 74 5.80 0.68 2.17
CA VAL A 74 5.77 1.98 2.87
C VAL A 74 6.27 3.11 1.96
N ALA A 75 7.38 2.91 1.24
CA ALA A 75 7.92 3.91 0.31
C ALA A 75 6.92 4.25 -0.82
N CYS A 76 6.30 3.23 -1.43
CA CYS A 76 5.25 3.44 -2.42
C CYS A 76 4.03 4.17 -1.81
N GLY A 77 3.59 3.73 -0.63
CA GLY A 77 2.45 4.27 0.08
C GLY A 77 2.63 5.74 0.44
N THR A 78 3.73 6.12 1.08
CA THR A 78 3.96 7.51 1.52
C THR A 78 4.18 8.46 0.34
N MET A 79 4.85 8.02 -0.71
CA MET A 79 4.96 8.81 -1.93
C MET A 79 3.58 9.06 -2.57
N LEU A 80 2.76 8.01 -2.74
CA LEU A 80 1.45 8.11 -3.38
C LEU A 80 0.42 8.84 -2.49
N TYR A 81 0.32 8.45 -1.22
CA TYR A 81 -0.71 8.96 -0.32
C TYR A 81 -0.33 10.32 0.29
N ASP A 82 0.90 10.55 0.69
CA ASP A 82 1.26 11.82 1.34
C ASP A 82 1.68 12.87 0.31
N GLN A 83 2.60 12.55 -0.61
CA GLN A 83 3.11 13.57 -1.53
C GLN A 83 2.10 13.90 -2.62
N ILE A 84 1.52 12.89 -3.27
CA ILE A 84 0.61 13.08 -4.40
C ILE A 84 -0.82 13.33 -3.89
N TRP A 85 -1.40 12.38 -3.16
CA TRP A 85 -2.81 12.46 -2.79
C TRP A 85 -3.08 13.60 -1.80
N LEU A 86 -2.47 13.56 -0.61
CA LEU A 86 -2.69 14.59 0.40
C LEU A 86 -2.00 15.90 0.03
N GLY A 87 -0.74 15.83 -0.40
CA GLY A 87 0.13 16.98 -0.68
C GLY A 87 -0.17 17.72 -1.98
N SER A 88 -0.97 17.12 -2.88
CA SER A 88 -1.41 17.78 -4.11
C SER A 88 -2.93 17.72 -4.29
N TYR A 89 -3.51 16.53 -4.48
CA TYR A 89 -4.94 16.40 -4.84
C TYR A 89 -5.89 17.00 -3.80
N MET A 90 -5.53 16.89 -2.51
CA MET A 90 -6.32 17.36 -1.38
C MET A 90 -5.80 18.65 -0.76
N SER A 91 -4.65 19.16 -1.18
CA SER A 91 -4.08 20.44 -0.72
C SER A 91 -3.37 21.22 -1.83
N GLY A 92 -2.08 20.97 -2.08
CA GLY A 92 -1.24 21.66 -3.06
C GLY A 92 -0.25 22.66 -2.44
N GLY A 93 0.57 23.28 -3.29
CA GLY A 93 1.61 24.23 -2.88
C GLY A 93 2.97 23.57 -2.69
N VAL A 94 3.67 23.89 -1.60
CA VAL A 94 4.97 23.27 -1.25
C VAL A 94 4.82 21.76 -1.03
N GLY A 95 3.65 21.33 -0.53
CA GLY A 95 3.33 19.92 -0.35
C GLY A 95 4.00 19.27 0.85
N PHE A 96 4.04 17.94 0.84
CA PHE A 96 4.37 17.10 2.00
C PHE A 96 5.59 16.21 1.77
N THR A 97 6.57 16.71 0.99
CA THR A 97 7.76 15.92 0.63
C THR A 97 8.48 15.36 1.85
N GLN A 98 8.80 16.19 2.85
CA GLN A 98 9.57 15.74 4.02
C GLN A 98 8.76 14.92 5.03
N TYR A 99 7.41 15.00 4.98
CA TYR A 99 6.58 14.05 5.72
C TYR A 99 6.74 12.64 5.15
N ALA A 100 6.72 12.51 3.82
CA ALA A 100 6.86 11.21 3.17
C ALA A 100 8.29 10.68 3.23
N THR A 101 9.31 11.51 2.92
CA THR A 101 10.71 11.05 2.87
C THR A 101 11.21 10.51 4.20
N ALA A 102 10.64 10.96 5.33
CA ALA A 102 10.98 10.42 6.64
C ALA A 102 10.81 8.89 6.73
N ALA A 103 9.90 8.32 5.95
CA ALA A 103 9.62 6.88 5.94
C ALA A 103 10.41 6.08 4.89
N TYR A 104 11.22 6.72 4.03
CA TYR A 104 11.96 6.03 2.97
C TYR A 104 13.38 6.59 2.74
N THR A 105 13.94 7.32 3.70
CA THR A 105 15.29 7.88 3.58
C THR A 105 16.11 7.66 4.84
N ASN A 106 17.43 7.63 4.65
CA ASN A 106 18.43 7.56 5.70
C ASN A 106 18.38 6.29 6.57
N ASP A 107 17.69 5.25 6.10
CA ASP A 107 17.55 3.94 6.74
C ASP A 107 17.01 3.99 8.19
N VAL A 108 16.39 5.12 8.59
CA VAL A 108 15.90 5.31 9.96
C VAL A 108 14.74 4.37 10.28
N LEU A 109 13.75 4.28 9.37
CA LEU A 109 12.63 3.36 9.55
C LEU A 109 13.06 1.91 9.37
N ASP A 110 14.06 1.67 8.51
CA ASP A 110 14.67 0.37 8.29
C ASP A 110 15.25 -0.17 9.60
N ASP A 111 16.12 0.59 10.26
CA ASP A 111 16.74 0.21 11.54
C ASP A 111 15.70 -0.14 12.61
N PHE A 112 14.66 0.68 12.78
CA PHE A 112 13.60 0.42 13.77
C PHE A 112 12.81 -0.84 13.47
N THR A 113 12.55 -1.09 12.18
CA THR A 113 11.72 -2.23 11.76
C THR A 113 12.50 -3.54 11.84
N TYR A 114 13.78 -3.55 11.45
CA TYR A 114 14.64 -4.73 11.64
C TYR A 114 14.84 -5.05 13.12
N TYR A 115 15.04 -4.04 13.98
CA TYR A 115 15.11 -4.23 15.43
C TYR A 115 13.84 -4.92 15.96
N GLY A 116 12.66 -4.39 15.59
CA GLY A 116 11.39 -4.94 16.04
C GLY A 116 11.12 -6.36 15.53
N TYR A 117 11.51 -6.65 14.30
CA TYR A 117 11.41 -7.99 13.72
C TYR A 117 12.29 -9.00 14.46
N ASP A 118 13.56 -8.66 14.70
CA ASP A 118 14.48 -9.51 15.44
C ASP A 118 14.04 -9.70 16.90
N TYR A 119 13.54 -8.66 17.56
CA TYR A 119 12.97 -8.78 18.91
C TYR A 119 11.78 -9.75 18.94
N ALA A 120 10.87 -9.64 17.98
CA ALA A 120 9.71 -10.52 17.87
C ALA A 120 10.15 -11.99 17.69
N LEU A 121 11.09 -12.26 16.78
CA LEU A 121 11.58 -13.61 16.52
C LEU A 121 12.27 -14.22 17.74
N ASN A 122 13.12 -13.44 18.41
CA ASN A 122 13.84 -13.91 19.59
C ASN A 122 12.91 -14.24 20.76
N LYS A 123 11.78 -13.53 20.88
CA LYS A 123 10.85 -13.70 22.01
C LYS A 123 9.73 -14.71 21.72
N TYR A 124 9.17 -14.69 20.52
CA TYR A 124 7.96 -15.44 20.17
C TYR A 124 8.21 -16.63 19.24
N GLY A 125 9.43 -16.80 18.73
CA GLY A 125 9.79 -17.89 17.82
C GLY A 125 9.65 -17.49 16.36
N ASP A 126 9.26 -18.44 15.51
CA ASP A 126 9.17 -18.21 14.07
C ASP A 126 8.15 -17.11 13.71
N ASP A 127 8.32 -16.50 12.55
CA ASP A 127 7.39 -15.46 12.10
C ASP A 127 5.93 -15.98 12.04
N GLY A 128 5.00 -15.17 12.54
CA GLY A 128 3.58 -15.51 12.63
C GLY A 128 3.19 -16.47 13.77
N THR A 129 4.10 -16.86 14.67
CA THR A 129 3.76 -17.75 15.81
C THR A 129 3.38 -17.04 17.09
N ALA A 130 3.59 -15.72 17.17
CA ALA A 130 3.23 -14.94 18.34
C ALA A 130 1.70 -15.00 18.62
N PRO A 131 1.27 -15.06 19.90
CA PRO A 131 -0.16 -15.07 20.22
C PRO A 131 -0.89 -13.85 19.65
N ASN A 132 -2.04 -14.08 19.01
CA ASN A 132 -2.88 -12.97 18.52
C ASN A 132 -3.74 -12.39 19.66
N ASP A 133 -3.08 -11.71 20.59
CA ASP A 133 -3.71 -11.09 21.75
C ASP A 133 -3.14 -9.68 22.04
N LEU A 134 -3.84 -8.96 22.93
CA LEU A 134 -3.45 -7.60 23.32
C LEU A 134 -2.10 -7.57 24.05
N ALA A 135 -1.73 -8.64 24.75
CA ALA A 135 -0.47 -8.71 25.49
C ALA A 135 0.71 -8.67 24.52
N THR A 136 0.66 -9.48 23.47
CA THR A 136 1.66 -9.51 22.39
C THR A 136 1.74 -8.18 21.67
N ALA A 137 0.59 -7.59 21.30
CA ALA A 137 0.55 -6.27 20.66
C ALA A 137 1.15 -5.17 21.53
N THR A 138 0.84 -5.17 22.83
CA THR A 138 1.35 -4.17 23.79
C THR A 138 2.85 -4.31 23.97
N ASP A 139 3.35 -5.53 24.09
CA ASP A 139 4.77 -5.82 24.26
C ASP A 139 5.60 -5.35 23.05
N LEU A 140 5.26 -5.82 21.85
CA LEU A 140 5.98 -5.44 20.62
C LEU A 140 5.91 -3.93 20.37
N ALA A 141 4.72 -3.33 20.52
CA ALA A 141 4.57 -1.90 20.31
C ALA A 141 5.35 -1.08 21.34
N THR A 142 5.37 -1.48 22.61
CA THR A 142 6.10 -0.75 23.66
C THR A 142 7.60 -0.83 23.44
N GLU A 143 8.13 -2.03 23.22
CA GLU A 143 9.56 -2.25 23.05
C GLU A 143 10.12 -1.49 21.84
N VAL A 144 9.47 -1.63 20.67
CA VAL A 144 9.93 -0.97 19.44
C VAL A 144 9.76 0.55 19.52
N THR A 145 8.73 1.04 20.23
CA THR A 145 8.57 2.48 20.47
C THR A 145 9.69 3.02 21.34
N LEU A 146 10.05 2.34 22.44
CA LEU A 146 11.13 2.78 23.32
C LEU A 146 12.46 2.82 22.57
N ASN A 147 12.80 1.75 21.83
CA ASN A 147 14.02 1.70 21.01
C ASN A 147 14.06 2.83 19.98
N GLY A 148 12.96 3.05 19.24
CA GLY A 148 12.90 4.11 18.24
C GLY A 148 13.06 5.51 18.83
N MET A 149 12.49 5.76 20.02
CA MET A 149 12.64 7.04 20.71
C MET A 149 14.06 7.26 21.23
N GLU A 150 14.70 6.23 21.80
CA GLU A 150 16.09 6.28 22.28
C GLU A 150 17.07 6.60 21.15
N CYS A 151 16.81 6.15 19.92
CA CYS A 151 17.65 6.46 18.77
C CYS A 151 17.63 7.94 18.35
N TYR A 152 16.65 8.72 18.81
CA TYR A 152 16.58 10.17 18.59
C TYR A 152 17.17 11.01 19.73
N GLU A 153 17.51 10.39 20.88
CA GLU A 153 18.11 11.06 22.06
C GLU A 153 19.64 11.16 21.98
#